data_AF-A0A149TM06-F1
#
_entry.id   AF-A0A149TM06-F1
#
_cell.length_a   1.000
_cell.length_b   1.000
_cell.length_c   1.000
_cell.angle_alpha   90.00
_cell.angle_beta   90.00
_cell.angle_gamma   90.00
#
_symmetry.space_group_name_H-M   'P 1'
#
loop_
_entity.id
_entity.type
_entity.pdbx_description
1 polymer ?
#
loop_
_entity_poly.entity_id
_entity_poly.type
_entity_poly.pdbx_seq_one_letter_code
_entity_poly.pdbx_strand_id
1 'polypeptide(L)'
;MVSDNVGIIDGFLNTFETTIDSGFGLVKGSVASLAGSLSVLDIVLAGLFWAWAADEDIIQRLVKKTLYIGFFAFVIDHFSGLSGIIFNSFAALGLKAGGGTLALGDFMHPGRLAATGLDAAQPLLDAASKLAFSFGALASIVQILVLLLCWFIVLAAFFILAVQLFVAIVEFKLTSLAGLVLIPFALFNRTAFLAEKVLGNVVSSGVKIM
;
A
#
# COMPACT_ATOMS: atom_id res chain seq x y z
N MET A 1 0.10 9.39 30.17
CA MET A 1 1.45 8.92 29.78
C MET A 1 1.40 7.82 28.71
N VAL A 2 0.41 7.82 27.80
CA VAL A 2 0.31 6.83 26.68
C VAL A 2 0.86 7.40 25.36
N SER A 3 1.20 8.69 25.33
CA SER A 3 1.75 9.41 24.18
C SER A 3 3.13 8.93 23.72
N ASP A 4 3.93 8.34 24.62
CA ASP A 4 5.32 7.97 24.30
C ASP A 4 5.43 6.65 23.51
N ASN A 5 4.45 5.75 23.63
CA ASN A 5 4.51 4.43 22.98
C ASN A 5 3.98 4.44 21.53
N VAL A 6 3.08 5.38 21.20
CA VAL A 6 2.59 5.60 19.83
C VAL A 6 3.72 6.17 18.95
N GLY A 7 4.62 6.98 19.54
CA GLY A 7 5.76 7.57 18.84
C GLY A 7 6.82 6.59 18.32
N ILE A 8 6.93 5.37 18.89
CA ILE A 8 7.90 4.37 18.42
C ILE A 8 7.43 3.74 17.10
N ILE A 9 6.14 3.42 16.98
CA ILE A 9 5.56 2.84 15.77
C ILE A 9 5.53 3.90 14.65
N ASP A 10 5.14 5.13 14.98
CA ASP A 10 5.17 6.25 14.02
C ASP A 10 6.61 6.60 13.60
N GLY A 11 7.56 6.55 14.52
CA GLY A 11 8.99 6.75 14.23
C GLY A 11 9.56 5.65 13.34
N PHE A 12 9.17 4.39 13.57
CA PHE A 12 9.53 3.28 12.69
C PHE A 12 8.91 3.46 11.30
N LEU A 13 7.62 3.81 11.22
CA LEU A 13 6.91 4.00 9.95
C LEU A 13 7.57 5.14 9.15
N ASN A 14 7.86 6.27 9.78
CA ASN A 14 8.54 7.40 9.14
C ASN A 14 9.96 7.02 8.66
N THR A 15 10.70 6.26 9.46
CA THR A 15 12.02 5.73 9.06
C THR A 15 11.89 4.79 7.88
N PHE A 16 10.88 3.92 7.89
CA PHE A 16 10.60 2.98 6.81
C PHE A 16 10.18 3.71 5.53
N GLU A 17 9.27 4.68 5.61
CA GLU A 17 8.86 5.51 4.47
C GLU A 17 10.05 6.24 3.87
N THR A 18 10.86 6.90 4.70
CA THR A 18 12.09 7.57 4.26
C THR A 18 13.05 6.60 3.57
N THR A 19 13.20 5.38 4.13
CA THR A 19 14.08 4.36 3.58
C THR A 19 13.57 3.84 2.23
N ILE A 20 12.27 3.55 2.11
CA ILE A 20 11.67 3.08 0.87
C ILE A 20 11.72 4.15 -0.21
N ASP A 21 11.39 5.40 0.11
CA ASP A 21 11.41 6.50 -0.85
C ASP A 21 12.85 6.75 -1.35
N SER A 22 13.84 6.60 -0.48
CA SER A 22 15.25 6.59 -0.90
C SER A 22 15.57 5.40 -1.84
N GLY A 23 14.99 4.23 -1.57
CA GLY A 23 15.09 3.04 -2.41
C GLY A 23 14.61 3.29 -3.84
N PHE A 24 13.44 3.92 -4.02
CA PHE A 24 12.95 4.33 -5.35
C PHE A 24 13.96 5.22 -6.08
N GLY A 25 14.54 6.20 -5.38
CA GLY A 25 15.57 7.09 -5.93
C GLY A 25 16.83 6.34 -6.38
N LEU A 26 17.29 5.36 -5.59
CA LEU A 26 18.50 4.58 -5.87
C LEU A 26 18.36 3.69 -7.11
N VAL A 27 17.21 3.05 -7.32
CA VAL A 27 17.00 2.17 -8.48
C VAL A 27 16.57 2.91 -9.75
N LYS A 28 16.04 4.13 -9.66
CA LYS A 28 15.49 4.87 -10.81
C LYS A 28 16.49 4.98 -11.98
N GLY A 29 17.76 5.25 -11.71
CA GLY A 29 18.80 5.35 -12.75
C GLY A 29 19.05 4.03 -13.49
N SER A 30 19.18 2.93 -12.75
CA SER A 30 19.36 1.59 -13.32
C SER A 30 18.15 1.14 -14.13
N VAL A 31 16.94 1.46 -13.64
CA VAL A 31 15.66 1.15 -14.29
C VAL A 31 15.52 1.92 -15.61
N ALA A 32 15.90 3.21 -15.63
CA ALA A 32 15.89 4.01 -16.85
C ALA A 32 16.88 3.48 -17.91
N SER A 33 18.08 3.06 -17.49
CA SER A 33 19.07 2.44 -18.37
C SER A 33 18.57 1.11 -18.97
N LEU A 34 17.96 0.26 -18.13
CA LEU A 34 17.35 -1.00 -18.57
C LEU A 34 16.20 -0.76 -19.55
N ALA A 35 15.33 0.21 -19.26
CA ALA A 35 14.23 0.61 -20.13
C ALA A 35 14.71 1.09 -21.50
N GLY A 36 15.77 1.92 -21.53
CA GLY A 36 16.39 2.37 -22.78
C GLY A 36 16.96 1.21 -23.59
N SER A 37 17.70 0.30 -22.94
CA SER A 37 18.29 -0.87 -23.59
C SER A 37 17.23 -1.80 -24.20
N LEU A 38 16.16 -2.10 -23.45
CA LEU A 38 15.05 -2.93 -23.92
C LEU A 38 14.27 -2.26 -25.05
N SER A 39 14.05 -0.94 -24.97
CA SER A 39 13.36 -0.18 -26.02
C SER A 39 14.14 -0.19 -27.33
N VAL A 40 15.46 0.01 -27.27
CA VAL A 40 16.32 -0.03 -28.47
C VAL A 40 16.27 -1.42 -29.10
N LEU A 41 16.38 -2.47 -28.29
CA LEU A 41 16.32 -3.85 -28.78
C LEU A 41 14.96 -4.13 -29.47
N ASP A 42 13.86 -3.72 -28.86
CA ASP A 42 12.51 -3.90 -29.40
C ASP A 42 12.27 -3.11 -30.70
N ILE A 43 12.79 -1.89 -30.80
CA ILE A 43 12.72 -1.07 -32.02
C ILE A 43 13.56 -1.67 -33.13
N VAL A 44 14.79 -2.10 -32.85
CA VAL A 44 15.70 -2.69 -33.86
C VAL A 44 15.10 -3.97 -34.45
N LEU A 45 14.56 -4.86 -33.60
CA LEU A 45 13.91 -6.08 -34.09
C LEU A 45 12.67 -5.76 -34.92
N ALA A 46 11.81 -4.84 -34.48
CA ALA A 46 10.65 -4.45 -35.27
C ALA A 46 11.04 -3.81 -36.60
N GLY A 47 12.06 -2.95 -36.62
CA GLY A 47 12.60 -2.38 -37.84
C GLY A 47 13.09 -3.44 -38.82
N LEU A 48 13.78 -4.48 -38.33
CA LEU A 48 14.22 -5.61 -39.15
C LEU A 48 13.04 -6.40 -39.75
N PHE A 49 11.98 -6.63 -38.96
CA PHE A 49 10.76 -7.29 -39.46
C PHE A 49 10.00 -6.44 -40.48
N TRP A 50 9.88 -5.13 -40.25
CA TRP A 50 9.24 -4.21 -41.20
C TRP A 50 10.03 -4.10 -42.50
N ALA A 51 11.37 -4.14 -42.45
CA ALA A 51 12.21 -4.13 -43.64
C ALA A 51 12.03 -5.36 -44.54
N TRP A 52 11.60 -6.50 -43.97
CA TRP A 52 11.28 -7.72 -44.73
C TRP A 52 9.88 -7.66 -45.35
N ALA A 53 8.93 -6.96 -44.71
CA ALA A 53 7.54 -6.90 -45.16
C ALA A 53 7.35 -5.81 -46.21
N ALA A 54 7.07 -6.21 -47.45
CA ALA A 54 7.04 -5.29 -48.60
C ALA A 54 5.76 -4.42 -48.73
N ASP A 55 4.71 -4.65 -47.93
CA ASP A 55 3.37 -4.11 -48.20
C ASP A 55 2.60 -3.70 -46.92
N GLU A 56 3.31 -3.25 -45.89
CA GLU A 56 2.71 -2.86 -44.61
C GLU A 56 2.80 -1.35 -44.36
N ASP A 57 1.78 -0.78 -43.72
CA ASP A 57 1.79 0.62 -43.23
C ASP A 57 2.80 0.80 -42.08
N ILE A 58 4.08 0.94 -42.43
CA ILE A 58 5.20 1.11 -41.50
C ILE A 58 4.96 2.29 -40.55
N ILE A 59 4.41 3.39 -41.07
CA ILE A 59 4.13 4.61 -40.28
C ILE A 59 3.14 4.33 -39.15
N GLN A 60 2.05 3.58 -39.41
CA GLN A 60 1.07 3.26 -38.37
C GLN A 60 1.68 2.41 -37.25
N ARG A 61 2.53 1.44 -37.62
CA ARG A 61 3.21 0.57 -36.65
C ARG A 61 4.22 1.33 -35.81
N LEU A 62 4.96 2.25 -36.45
CA LEU A 62 5.93 3.11 -35.77
C LEU A 62 5.23 4.03 -34.77
N VAL A 63 4.14 4.70 -35.15
CA VAL A 63 3.35 5.56 -34.24
C VAL A 63 2.85 4.78 -33.03
N LYS A 64 2.25 3.60 -33.24
CA LYS A 64 1.78 2.74 -32.14
C LYS A 64 2.92 2.37 -31.20
N LYS A 65 4.09 2.04 -31.76
CA LYS A 65 5.25 1.61 -30.99
C LYS A 65 5.90 2.75 -30.21
N THR A 66 6.01 3.93 -30.81
CA THR A 66 6.48 5.14 -30.12
C THR A 66 5.55 5.55 -28.98
N LEU A 67 4.22 5.51 -29.19
CA LEU A 67 3.25 5.79 -28.13
C LEU A 67 3.33 4.78 -26.98
N TYR A 68 3.50 3.49 -27.30
CA TYR A 68 3.66 2.44 -26.30
C TYR A 68 4.92 2.67 -25.44
N ILE A 69 6.07 2.88 -26.07
CA ILE A 69 7.34 3.14 -25.37
C ILE A 69 7.25 4.45 -24.58
N GLY A 70 6.67 5.51 -25.16
CA GLY A 70 6.47 6.80 -24.49
C GLY A 70 5.58 6.71 -23.26
N PHE A 71 4.50 5.93 -23.32
CA PHE A 71 3.63 5.67 -22.17
C PHE A 71 4.39 4.98 -21.04
N PHE A 72 5.12 3.90 -21.34
CA PHE A 72 5.90 3.19 -20.31
C PHE A 72 7.06 4.03 -19.77
N ALA A 73 7.71 4.84 -20.60
CA ALA A 73 8.72 5.79 -20.15
C ALA A 73 8.13 6.81 -19.17
N PHE A 74 6.94 7.35 -19.45
CA PHE A 74 6.22 8.24 -18.54
C PHE A 74 5.89 7.52 -17.21
N VAL A 75 5.35 6.30 -17.29
CA VAL A 75 4.99 5.49 -16.11
C VAL A 75 6.22 5.23 -15.25
N ILE A 76 7.34 4.83 -15.83
CA ILE A 76 8.60 4.57 -15.11
C ILE A 76 9.09 5.84 -14.40
N ASP A 77 9.06 6.99 -15.08
CA ASP A 77 9.55 8.25 -14.52
C ASP A 77 8.71 8.74 -13.33
N HIS A 78 7.39 8.56 -13.41
CA HIS A 78 6.41 9.01 -12.41
C HIS A 78 5.90 7.89 -11.49
N PHE A 79 6.53 6.72 -11.52
CA PHE A 79 5.97 5.51 -10.91
C PHE A 79 5.72 5.63 -9.41
N SER A 80 6.65 6.26 -8.68
CA SER A 80 6.50 6.50 -7.24
C SER A 80 5.27 7.37 -6.92
N GLY A 81 4.99 8.38 -7.73
CA GLY A 81 3.78 9.20 -7.59
C GLY A 81 2.52 8.41 -7.94
N LEU A 82 2.56 7.64 -9.04
CA LEU A 82 1.44 6.80 -9.46
C LEU A 82 1.08 5.73 -8.41
N SER A 83 2.07 5.07 -7.82
CA SER A 83 1.83 4.10 -6.75
C SER A 83 1.27 4.76 -5.49
N GLY A 84 1.76 5.95 -5.13
CA GLY A 84 1.19 6.76 -4.05
C GLY A 84 -0.29 7.12 -4.29
N ILE A 85 -0.68 7.46 -5.52
CA ILE A 85 -2.08 7.74 -5.86
C ILE A 85 -2.95 6.50 -5.71
N ILE A 86 -2.50 5.35 -6.21
CA ILE A 86 -3.21 4.06 -6.08
C ILE A 86 -3.41 3.73 -4.60
N PHE A 87 -2.34 3.84 -3.82
CA PHE A 87 -2.34 3.60 -2.39
C PHE A 87 -3.36 4.48 -1.65
N ASN A 88 -3.28 5.79 -1.84
CA ASN A 88 -4.20 6.75 -1.21
C ASN A 88 -5.65 6.52 -1.64
N SER A 89 -5.88 6.11 -2.88
CA SER A 89 -7.22 5.83 -3.40
C SER A 89 -7.84 4.60 -2.71
N PHE A 90 -7.08 3.52 -2.55
CA PHE A 90 -7.56 2.32 -1.84
C PHE A 90 -7.79 2.60 -0.36
N ALA A 91 -6.87 3.30 0.31
CA ALA A 91 -7.06 3.71 1.69
C ALA A 91 -8.30 4.60 1.86
N ALA A 92 -8.57 5.51 0.92
CA ALA A 92 -9.73 6.39 0.96
C ALA A 92 -11.04 5.62 0.79
N LEU A 93 -11.05 4.63 -0.12
CA LEU A 93 -12.18 3.75 -0.35
C LEU A 93 -12.44 2.85 0.86
N GLY A 94 -11.40 2.28 1.47
CA GLY A 94 -11.50 1.46 2.68
C GLY A 94 -12.09 2.25 3.85
N LEU A 95 -11.60 3.47 4.08
CA LEU A 95 -12.13 4.36 5.10
C LEU A 95 -13.61 4.71 4.87
N LYS A 96 -13.97 5.03 3.62
CA LYS A 96 -15.36 5.34 3.23
C LYS A 96 -16.28 4.14 3.40
N ALA A 97 -15.81 2.93 3.08
CA ALA A 97 -16.57 1.69 3.24
C ALA A 97 -16.69 1.27 4.72
N GLY A 98 -15.64 1.49 5.51
CA GLY A 98 -15.59 1.22 6.95
C GLY A 98 -16.42 2.17 7.81
N GLY A 99 -17.03 3.22 7.21
CA GLY A 99 -17.87 4.18 7.92
C GLY A 99 -17.12 5.03 8.96
N GLY A 100 -15.80 5.04 8.91
CA GLY A 100 -14.95 5.75 9.86
C GLY A 100 -14.90 7.26 9.62
N THR A 101 -14.83 8.03 10.70
CA THR A 101 -14.59 9.49 10.67
C THR A 101 -13.12 9.87 10.75
N LEU A 102 -12.23 8.88 10.85
CA LEU A 102 -10.77 9.08 10.90
C LEU A 102 -10.30 9.77 9.63
N ALA A 103 -9.41 10.75 9.75
CA ALA A 103 -8.77 11.31 8.57
C ALA A 103 -7.88 10.24 7.93
N LEU A 104 -7.74 10.28 6.60
CA LEU A 104 -6.82 9.41 5.84
C LEU A 104 -5.40 9.40 6.44
N GLY A 105 -4.93 10.58 6.84
CA GLY A 105 -3.63 10.74 7.49
C GLY A 105 -3.53 10.09 8.87
N ASP A 106 -4.65 9.78 9.55
CA ASP A 106 -4.64 9.07 10.83
C ASP A 106 -4.79 7.56 10.66
N PHE A 107 -5.56 7.11 9.66
CA PHE A 107 -5.69 5.70 9.31
C PHE A 107 -4.34 5.09 8.91
N MET A 108 -3.52 5.88 8.23
CA MET A 108 -2.19 5.52 7.78
C MET A 108 -1.17 5.30 8.91
N HIS A 109 -1.53 5.69 10.13
CA HIS A 109 -0.72 5.48 11.32
C HIS A 109 -1.31 4.35 12.15
N PRO A 110 -0.75 3.12 12.09
CA PRO A 110 -1.29 1.97 12.82
C PRO A 110 -1.30 2.20 14.34
N GLY A 111 -0.40 3.05 14.86
CA GLY A 111 -0.41 3.47 16.27
C GLY A 111 -1.66 4.25 16.69
N ARG A 112 -2.25 5.04 15.78
CA ARG A 112 -3.52 5.74 16.02
C ARG A 112 -4.72 4.81 15.95
N LEU A 113 -4.66 3.78 15.09
CA LEU A 113 -5.68 2.71 15.09
C LEU A 113 -5.73 2.00 16.44
N ALA A 114 -4.58 1.68 17.04
CA ALA A 114 -4.52 1.12 18.39
C ALA A 114 -5.07 2.07 19.46
N ALA A 115 -4.83 3.38 19.34
CA ALA A 115 -5.40 4.39 20.23
C ALA A 115 -6.93 4.47 20.11
N THR A 116 -7.50 4.39 18.90
CA THR A 116 -8.96 4.31 18.73
C THR A 116 -9.59 3.09 19.38
N GLY A 117 -8.85 1.97 19.47
CA GLY A 117 -9.27 0.79 20.22
C GLY A 117 -9.40 1.05 21.72
N LEU A 118 -8.52 1.87 22.31
CA LEU A 118 -8.61 2.26 23.72
C LEU A 118 -9.84 3.15 23.97
N ASP A 119 -10.08 4.12 23.09
CA ASP A 119 -11.24 5.01 23.18
C ASP A 119 -12.56 4.24 22.98
N ALA A 120 -12.59 3.29 22.04
CA ALA A 120 -13.76 2.43 21.80
C ALA A 120 -14.05 1.50 23.00
N ALA A 121 -13.02 1.13 23.77
CA ALA A 121 -13.15 0.25 24.92
C ALA A 121 -13.45 1.01 26.23
N GLN A 122 -13.21 2.32 26.32
CA GLN A 122 -13.49 3.13 27.52
C GLN A 122 -14.91 2.98 28.10
N PRO A 123 -15.99 2.96 27.30
CA PRO A 123 -17.35 2.80 27.83
C PRO A 123 -17.56 1.49 28.61
N LEU A 124 -16.81 0.43 28.27
CA LEU A 124 -16.87 -0.85 28.99
C LEU A 124 -16.23 -0.74 30.38
N LEU A 125 -15.13 0.02 30.50
CA LEU A 125 -14.51 0.33 31.79
C LEU A 125 -15.39 1.24 32.64
N ASP A 126 -16.04 2.23 32.03
CA ASP A 126 -16.96 3.13 32.73
C ASP A 126 -18.20 2.38 33.24
N ALA A 127 -18.74 1.43 32.46
CA ALA A 127 -19.82 0.57 32.89
C ALA A 127 -19.39 -0.38 34.03
N ALA A 128 -18.20 -0.98 33.92
CA ALA A 128 -17.64 -1.85 34.93
C ALA A 128 -17.39 -1.11 36.26
N SER A 129 -16.84 0.10 36.19
CA SER A 129 -16.58 0.93 37.38
C SER A 129 -17.86 1.40 38.06
N LYS A 130 -18.89 1.82 37.31
CA LYS A 130 -20.21 2.17 37.87
C LYS A 130 -20.86 1.01 38.62
N LEU A 131 -20.76 -0.22 38.10
CA LEU A 131 -21.25 -1.42 38.80
C LEU A 131 -20.41 -1.76 40.04
N ALA A 132 -19.10 -1.55 39.99
CA ALA A 132 -18.18 -1.82 41.09
C ALA A 132 -18.39 -0.88 42.30
N PHE A 133 -18.85 0.36 42.09
CA PHE A 133 -19.10 1.34 43.15
C PHE A 133 -20.58 1.46 43.56
N SER A 134 -21.46 0.63 43.01
CA SER A 134 -22.89 0.63 43.38
C SER A 134 -23.14 -0.17 44.67
N PHE A 135 -24.18 0.22 45.42
CA PHE A 135 -24.69 -0.51 46.59
C PHE A 135 -25.26 -1.88 46.13
N GLY A 136 -24.37 -2.86 45.94
CA GLY A 136 -24.68 -4.15 45.31
C GLY A 136 -23.51 -4.79 44.54
N ALA A 137 -22.32 -4.18 44.53
CA ALA A 137 -21.15 -4.63 43.75
C ALA A 137 -20.78 -6.12 43.90
N LEU A 138 -20.99 -6.71 45.08
CA LEU A 138 -20.75 -8.15 45.31
C LEU A 138 -21.76 -9.04 44.57
N ALA A 139 -22.99 -8.58 44.32
CA ALA A 139 -24.00 -9.31 43.57
C ALA A 139 -23.74 -9.29 42.05
N SER A 140 -23.03 -8.27 41.56
CA SER A 140 -22.75 -8.07 40.13
C SER A 140 -21.30 -8.40 39.73
N ILE A 141 -20.55 -9.12 40.57
CA ILE A 141 -19.13 -9.41 40.35
C ILE A 141 -18.87 -10.16 39.04
N VAL A 142 -19.79 -11.06 38.66
CA VAL A 142 -19.75 -11.81 37.41
C VAL A 142 -19.88 -10.88 36.21
N GLN A 143 -20.76 -9.88 36.28
CA GLN A 143 -20.98 -8.94 35.20
C GLN A 143 -19.80 -7.98 35.02
N ILE A 144 -19.17 -7.54 36.12
CA ILE A 144 -17.93 -6.74 36.09
C ILE A 144 -16.82 -7.54 35.40
N LEU A 145 -16.66 -8.83 35.73
CA LEU A 145 -15.69 -9.72 35.09
C LEU A 145 -15.93 -9.86 33.58
N VAL A 146 -17.18 -10.01 33.15
CA VAL A 146 -17.53 -10.09 31.73
C VAL A 146 -17.22 -8.78 31.01
N LEU A 147 -17.52 -7.62 31.60
CA LEU A 147 -17.22 -6.31 31.01
C LEU A 147 -15.70 -6.08 30.87
N LEU A 148 -14.91 -6.46 31.87
CA LEU A 148 -13.44 -6.40 31.79
C LEU A 148 -12.87 -7.37 30.75
N LEU A 149 -13.44 -8.56 30.62
CA LEU A 149 -13.04 -9.51 29.59
C LEU A 149 -13.36 -8.98 28.17
N CYS A 150 -14.56 -8.44 27.97
CA CYS A 150 -14.93 -7.77 26.72
C CYS A 150 -14.00 -6.61 26.41
N TRP A 151 -13.67 -5.77 27.39
CA TRP A 151 -12.71 -4.68 27.24
C TRP A 151 -11.35 -5.17 26.72
N PHE A 152 -10.82 -6.24 27.32
CA PHE A 152 -9.55 -6.83 26.90
C PHE A 152 -9.61 -7.41 25.47
N ILE A 153 -10.70 -8.11 25.13
CA ILE A 153 -10.89 -8.69 23.79
C ILE A 153 -10.96 -7.59 22.73
N VAL A 154 -11.68 -6.50 22.98
CA VAL A 154 -11.77 -5.35 22.05
C VAL A 154 -10.39 -4.74 21.82
N LEU A 155 -9.62 -4.51 22.89
CA LEU A 155 -8.26 -3.99 22.80
C LEU A 155 -7.35 -4.92 21.98
N ALA A 156 -7.40 -6.23 22.23
CA ALA A 156 -6.64 -7.21 21.46
C ALA A 156 -7.02 -7.24 19.98
N ALA A 157 -8.32 -7.12 19.64
CA ALA A 157 -8.79 -7.07 18.26
C ALA A 157 -8.23 -5.84 17.50
N PHE A 158 -8.30 -4.65 18.11
CA PHE A 158 -7.74 -3.44 17.51
C PHE A 158 -6.22 -3.50 17.36
N PHE A 159 -5.52 -4.14 18.31
CA PHE A 159 -4.08 -4.35 18.21
C PHE A 159 -3.72 -5.26 17.01
N ILE A 160 -4.44 -6.36 16.82
CA ILE A 160 -4.24 -7.26 15.67
C ILE A 160 -4.50 -6.52 14.36
N LEU A 161 -5.57 -5.71 14.29
CA LEU A 161 -5.87 -4.89 13.11
C LEU A 161 -4.76 -3.88 12.79
N ALA A 162 -4.22 -3.20 13.81
CA ALA A 162 -3.10 -2.27 13.63
C ALA A 162 -1.85 -2.97 13.04
N VAL A 163 -1.51 -4.17 13.54
CA VAL A 163 -0.40 -4.96 12.99
C VAL A 163 -0.68 -5.40 11.56
N GLN A 164 -1.90 -5.84 11.26
CA GLN A 164 -2.28 -6.27 9.92
C GLN A 164 -2.21 -5.12 8.91
N LEU A 165 -2.70 -3.93 9.28
CA LEU A 165 -2.60 -2.73 8.46
C LEU A 165 -1.14 -2.34 8.22
N PHE A 166 -0.30 -2.38 9.25
CA PHE A 166 1.13 -2.13 9.12
C PHE A 166 1.78 -3.08 8.11
N VAL A 167 1.52 -4.39 8.21
CA VAL A 167 2.05 -5.39 7.27
C VAL A 167 1.55 -5.13 5.84
N ALA A 168 0.28 -4.74 5.67
CA ALA A 168 -0.28 -4.42 4.35
C ALA A 168 0.38 -3.18 3.71
N ILE A 169 0.64 -2.13 4.49
CA ILE A 169 1.34 -0.92 4.03
C ILE A 169 2.78 -1.28 3.58
N VAL A 170 3.49 -2.05 4.39
CA VAL A 170 4.86 -2.51 4.08
C VAL A 170 4.86 -3.39 2.82
N GLU A 171 3.91 -4.33 2.72
CA GLU A 171 3.75 -5.20 1.55
C GLU A 171 3.54 -4.37 0.28
N PHE A 172 2.71 -3.35 0.33
CA PHE A 172 2.44 -2.49 -0.82
C PHE A 172 3.68 -1.71 -1.25
N LYS A 173 4.37 -1.09 -0.30
CA LYS A 173 5.60 -0.31 -0.56
C LYS A 173 6.69 -1.19 -1.18
N LEU A 174 6.92 -2.40 -0.64
CA LEU A 174 7.89 -3.36 -1.19
C LEU A 174 7.47 -3.89 -2.57
N THR A 175 6.20 -4.26 -2.73
CA THR A 175 5.69 -4.75 -4.02
C THR A 175 5.73 -3.66 -5.09
N SER A 176 5.46 -2.41 -4.71
CA SER A 176 5.60 -1.25 -5.60
C SER A 176 7.07 -1.05 -6.01
N LEU A 177 8.03 -1.12 -5.08
CA LEU A 177 9.44 -1.02 -5.43
C LEU A 177 9.87 -2.11 -6.41
N ALA A 178 9.43 -3.36 -6.19
CA ALA A 178 9.65 -4.45 -7.15
C ALA A 178 8.98 -4.18 -8.51
N GLY A 179 7.80 -3.55 -8.50
CA GLY A 179 7.11 -3.03 -9.68
C GLY A 179 7.98 -2.10 -10.50
N LEU A 180 8.59 -1.09 -9.88
CA LEU A 180 9.48 -0.16 -10.57
C LEU A 180 10.59 -0.90 -11.34
N VAL A 181 11.20 -1.91 -10.71
CA VAL A 181 12.30 -2.68 -11.30
C VAL A 181 11.84 -3.53 -12.48
N LEU A 182 10.60 -4.03 -12.44
CA LEU A 182 10.09 -5.00 -13.41
C LEU A 182 9.27 -4.37 -14.55
N ILE A 183 8.80 -3.13 -14.41
CA ILE A 183 8.08 -2.40 -15.46
C ILE A 183 8.87 -2.22 -16.76
N PRO A 184 10.19 -1.96 -16.77
CA PRO A 184 10.97 -1.89 -18.01
C PRO A 184 10.81 -3.12 -18.91
N PHE A 185 10.56 -4.30 -18.35
CA PHE A 185 10.36 -5.53 -19.10
C PHE A 185 9.07 -5.53 -19.95
N ALA A 186 8.14 -4.60 -19.69
CA ALA A 186 6.98 -4.34 -20.56
C ALA A 186 7.41 -3.84 -21.95
N LEU A 187 8.48 -3.05 -22.04
CA LEU A 187 8.96 -2.45 -23.29
C LEU A 187 9.41 -3.49 -24.32
N PHE A 188 9.66 -4.72 -23.88
CA PHE A 188 10.01 -5.82 -24.77
C PHE A 188 8.90 -6.87 -24.78
N ASN A 189 8.23 -7.03 -25.93
CA ASN A 189 7.04 -7.87 -26.08
C ASN A 189 7.20 -9.32 -25.55
N ARG A 190 8.41 -9.90 -25.60
CA ARG A 190 8.63 -11.26 -25.09
C ARG A 190 8.76 -11.35 -23.58
N THR A 191 9.05 -10.25 -22.88
CA THR A 191 9.19 -10.21 -21.41
C THR A 191 8.09 -9.42 -20.72
N ALA A 192 7.09 -8.92 -21.47
CA ALA A 192 6.04 -8.08 -20.93
C ALA A 192 5.20 -8.73 -19.81
N PHE A 193 5.11 -10.07 -19.82
CA PHE A 193 4.47 -10.85 -18.76
C PHE A 193 5.05 -10.59 -17.36
N LEU A 194 6.36 -10.30 -17.25
CA LEU A 194 6.98 -9.99 -15.96
C LEU A 194 6.43 -8.70 -15.37
N ALA A 195 6.25 -7.67 -16.20
CA ALA A 195 5.68 -6.40 -15.77
C ALA A 195 4.20 -6.56 -15.42
N GLU A 196 3.43 -7.29 -16.23
CA GLU A 196 2.00 -7.54 -15.99
C GLU A 196 1.75 -8.22 -14.64
N LYS A 197 2.49 -9.29 -14.34
CA LYS A 197 2.37 -10.01 -13.06
C LYS A 197 2.63 -9.12 -11.87
N VAL A 198 3.60 -8.22 -11.97
CA VAL A 198 4.01 -7.37 -10.85
C VAL A 198 3.05 -6.19 -10.69
N LEU A 199 2.56 -5.59 -11.78
CA LEU A 199 1.50 -4.59 -11.72
C LEU A 199 0.23 -5.17 -11.07
N GLY A 200 -0.13 -6.40 -11.42
CA GLY A 200 -1.22 -7.13 -10.76
C GLY A 200 -1.00 -7.30 -9.26
N ASN A 201 0.23 -7.63 -8.84
CA ASN A 201 0.58 -7.75 -7.43
C ASN A 201 0.52 -6.40 -6.69
N VAL A 202 0.95 -5.30 -7.31
CA VAL A 202 0.85 -3.95 -6.72
C VAL A 202 -0.61 -3.59 -6.46
N VAL A 203 -1.48 -3.83 -7.45
CA VAL A 203 -2.93 -3.58 -7.29
C VAL A 203 -3.53 -4.50 -6.23
N SER A 204 -3.21 -5.79 -6.25
CA SER A 204 -3.68 -6.77 -5.25
C SER A 204 -3.27 -6.39 -3.83
N SER A 205 -2.02 -5.96 -3.63
CA SER A 205 -1.56 -5.46 -2.34
C SER A 205 -2.26 -4.15 -1.95
N GLY A 206 -2.58 -3.29 -2.92
CA GLY A 206 -3.44 -2.11 -2.72
C GLY A 206 -4.82 -2.47 -2.20
N VAL A 207 -5.45 -3.48 -2.78
CA VAL A 207 -6.77 -3.98 -2.34
C VAL A 207 -6.74 -4.54 -0.92
N LYS A 208 -5.63 -5.12 -0.46
CA LYS A 208 -5.52 -5.60 0.95
C LYS A 208 -5.56 -4.49 1.99
N ILE A 209 -5.23 -3.26 1.59
CA ILE A 209 -5.24 -2.08 2.48
C ILE A 209 -6.66 -1.54 2.64
N MET A 210 -7.52 -1.77 1.65
CA MET A 210 -8.95 -1.43 1.69
C MET A 210 -9.71 -2.37 2.64
#